data_AF-A0A8C9UDG1-F1
#
_entry.id   AF-A0A8C9UDG1-F1
#
_cell.length_a   1.000
_cell.length_b   1.000
_cell.length_c   1.000
_cell.angle_alpha   90.00
_cell.angle_beta   90.00
_cell.angle_gamma   90.00
#
_symmetry.space_group_name_H-M   'P 1'
#
loop_
_entity.id
_entity.type
_entity.pdbx_description
1 polymer ?
#
loop_
_entity_poly.entity_id
_entity_poly.type
_entity_poly.pdbx_seq_one_letter_code
_entity_poly.pdbx_strand_id
1 'polypeptide(L)'
;MVEVDVVLRGGDGEPILAHPPDTDSDITLQEWLAQMGSTNKGIKLDFKSLAAVGPSLELLGQLGQCLDRPVWLNGDILPGPRGSCAPLDARAFLGAVTSSCPDATLSLGWTTGCHREQGKGRAPWLPWLQQAAALAISWLGAAVTVGPCPVLGCGTERCAALSAALGGESHVFVFLK
;
A
#
# COMPACT_ATOMS: atom_id res chain seq x y z
N MET A 1 -14.04 -4.01 -0.86
CA MET A 1 -12.74 -4.02 -1.54
C MET A 1 -12.38 -5.47 -1.86
N VAL A 2 -11.65 -5.72 -2.94
CA VAL A 2 -10.91 -6.97 -3.13
C VAL A 2 -9.42 -6.61 -3.10
N GLU A 3 -8.68 -7.32 -2.26
CA GLU A 3 -7.25 -7.12 -2.03
C GLU A 3 -6.46 -8.25 -2.67
N VAL A 4 -5.35 -7.92 -3.32
CA VAL A 4 -4.43 -8.89 -3.92
C VAL A 4 -2.98 -8.47 -3.71
N ASP A 5 -2.13 -9.45 -3.44
CA ASP A 5 -0.68 -9.26 -3.40
C ASP A 5 -0.12 -9.20 -4.83
N VAL A 6 0.77 -8.26 -5.09
CA VAL A 6 1.35 -8.03 -6.41
C VAL A 6 2.87 -8.16 -6.37
N VAL A 7 3.40 -9.03 -7.22
CA VAL A 7 4.83 -9.17 -7.49
C VAL A 7 5.10 -9.05 -8.99
N LEU A 8 6.33 -8.72 -9.36
CA LEU A 8 6.78 -8.78 -10.75
C LEU A 8 7.31 -10.19 -11.03
N ARG A 9 6.71 -10.90 -11.99
CA ARG A 9 7.22 -12.19 -12.46
C ARG A 9 8.62 -12.01 -13.03
N GLY A 10 9.54 -12.91 -12.66
CA GLY A 10 10.89 -12.94 -13.25
C GLY A 10 10.84 -13.24 -14.75
N GLY A 11 11.69 -12.57 -15.54
CA GLY A 11 11.70 -12.70 -17.00
C GLY A 11 10.97 -11.56 -17.67
N ASP A 12 9.76 -11.81 -18.19
CA ASP A 12 9.00 -10.90 -19.06
C ASP A 12 8.50 -9.62 -18.37
N GLY A 13 8.72 -9.48 -17.05
CA GLY A 13 8.37 -8.27 -16.31
C GLY A 13 6.86 -8.06 -16.18
N GLU A 14 6.11 -9.14 -16.08
CA GLU A 14 4.65 -9.10 -15.95
C GLU A 14 4.21 -9.06 -14.48
N PRO A 15 3.35 -8.11 -14.06
CA PRO A 15 2.76 -8.14 -12.73
C PRO A 15 1.77 -9.29 -12.58
N ILE A 16 1.91 -10.05 -11.51
CA ILE A 16 1.11 -11.23 -11.21
C ILE A 16 0.61 -11.19 -9.77
N LEU A 17 -0.40 -12.02 -9.49
CA LEU A 17 -0.97 -12.14 -8.15
C LEU A 17 -0.29 -13.26 -7.36
N ALA A 18 0.72 -12.93 -6.56
CA ALA A 18 1.41 -13.90 -5.71
C ALA A 18 1.84 -13.27 -4.38
N HIS A 19 1.88 -14.10 -3.34
CA HIS A 19 2.35 -13.74 -2.02
C HIS A 19 3.69 -14.42 -1.72
N PRO A 20 4.75 -13.70 -1.31
CA PRO A 20 6.01 -14.32 -0.95
C PRO A 20 5.86 -15.47 0.06
N PRO A 21 6.60 -16.59 -0.08
CA PRO A 21 7.77 -16.75 -0.96
C PRO A 21 7.45 -17.08 -2.42
N ASP A 22 6.17 -17.15 -2.79
CA ASP A 22 5.78 -17.41 -4.18
C ASP A 22 6.18 -16.23 -5.07
N THR A 23 6.79 -16.56 -6.21
CA THR A 23 7.28 -15.59 -7.21
C THR A 23 6.62 -15.77 -8.57
N ASP A 24 5.65 -16.68 -8.64
CA ASP A 24 4.86 -16.99 -9.83
C ASP A 24 3.40 -17.31 -9.45
N SER A 25 2.49 -17.19 -10.42
CA SER A 25 1.05 -17.41 -10.26
C SER A 25 0.38 -17.57 -11.62
N ASP A 26 -0.62 -18.44 -11.71
CA ASP A 26 -1.43 -18.60 -12.93
C ASP A 26 -2.32 -17.38 -13.23
N ILE A 27 -2.35 -16.38 -12.35
CA ILE A 27 -3.22 -15.20 -12.48
C ILE A 27 -2.35 -13.95 -12.66
N THR A 28 -2.46 -13.35 -13.85
CA THR A 28 -1.85 -12.05 -14.11
C THR A 28 -2.66 -10.92 -13.48
N LEU A 29 -2.00 -9.80 -13.16
CA LEU A 29 -2.71 -8.62 -12.68
C LEU A 29 -3.67 -8.08 -13.76
N GLN A 30 -3.27 -8.14 -15.03
CA GLN A 30 -4.09 -7.65 -16.14
C GLN A 30 -5.43 -8.41 -16.23
N GLU A 31 -5.40 -9.75 -16.17
CA GLU A 31 -6.62 -10.57 -16.20
C GLU A 31 -7.51 -10.30 -14.99
N TRP A 32 -6.91 -10.18 -13.81
CA TRP A 32 -7.65 -9.86 -12.59
C TRP A 32 -8.29 -8.47 -12.66
N LEU A 33 -7.56 -7.47 -13.13
CA LEU A 33 -8.07 -6.10 -13.32
C LEU A 33 -9.23 -6.06 -14.33
N ALA A 34 -9.15 -6.82 -15.42
CA ALA A 34 -10.25 -6.97 -16.37
C ALA A 34 -11.51 -7.55 -15.72
N GLN A 35 -11.36 -8.56 -14.83
CA GLN A 35 -12.49 -9.10 -14.06
C GLN A 35 -13.05 -8.05 -13.09
N MET A 36 -12.18 -7.31 -12.41
CA MET A 36 -12.58 -6.28 -11.45
C MET A 36 -13.38 -5.15 -12.10
N GLY A 37 -13.07 -4.79 -13.35
CA GLY A 37 -13.83 -3.83 -14.15
C GLY A 37 -15.32 -4.16 -14.24
N SER A 38 -15.69 -5.45 -14.26
CA SER A 38 -17.09 -5.91 -14.31
C SER A 38 -17.82 -5.93 -12.96
N THR A 39 -17.11 -5.74 -11.85
CA THR A 39 -17.71 -5.75 -10.49
C THR A 39 -18.15 -4.35 -10.05
N ASN A 40 -18.67 -4.20 -8.82
CA ASN A 40 -18.80 -2.91 -8.13
C ASN A 40 -17.95 -2.89 -6.84
N LYS A 41 -16.82 -3.60 -6.84
CA LYS A 41 -15.91 -3.69 -5.69
C LYS A 41 -14.73 -2.76 -5.92
N GLY A 42 -14.35 -1.99 -4.90
CA GLY A 42 -13.07 -1.27 -4.90
C GLY A 42 -11.88 -2.22 -4.96
N ILE A 43 -10.74 -1.71 -5.40
CA ILE A 43 -9.49 -2.45 -5.64
C ILE A 43 -8.47 -2.07 -4.56
N LYS A 44 -7.76 -3.05 -4.01
CA LYS A 44 -6.57 -2.82 -3.19
C LYS A 44 -5.40 -3.66 -3.73
N LEU A 45 -4.35 -2.99 -4.19
CA LEU A 45 -3.12 -3.64 -4.66
C LEU A 45 -2.09 -3.58 -3.53
N ASP A 46 -1.66 -4.73 -3.02
CA ASP A 46 -0.62 -4.85 -2.01
C ASP A 46 0.72 -5.21 -2.66
N PHE A 47 1.56 -4.19 -2.87
CA PHE A 47 2.84 -4.36 -3.54
C PHE A 47 3.84 -5.07 -2.64
N LYS A 48 4.33 -6.22 -3.09
CA LYS A 48 5.42 -6.97 -2.45
C LYS A 48 6.77 -6.73 -3.10
N SER A 49 6.80 -6.05 -4.24
CA SER A 49 8.03 -5.68 -4.94
C SER A 49 7.90 -4.30 -5.59
N LEU A 50 8.95 -3.47 -5.47
CA LEU A 50 8.97 -2.14 -6.07
C LEU A 50 8.92 -2.20 -7.60
N ALA A 51 9.52 -3.24 -8.18
CA ALA A 51 9.57 -3.42 -9.63
C ALA A 51 8.18 -3.65 -10.26
N ALA A 52 7.20 -4.13 -9.48
CA ALA A 52 5.83 -4.28 -9.96
C ALA A 52 5.04 -2.97 -10.05
N VAL A 53 5.45 -1.93 -9.30
CA VAL A 53 4.66 -0.71 -9.13
C VAL A 53 4.38 -0.01 -10.46
N GLY A 54 5.43 0.27 -11.24
CA GLY A 54 5.28 0.96 -12.54
C GLY A 54 4.33 0.23 -13.49
N PRO A 55 4.63 -1.04 -13.86
CA PRO A 55 3.78 -1.81 -14.76
C PRO A 55 2.34 -1.99 -14.24
N SER A 56 2.14 -2.14 -12.93
CA SER A 56 0.79 -2.22 -12.35
C SER A 56 0.00 -0.91 -12.46
N LEU A 57 0.67 0.24 -12.29
CA LEU A 57 0.04 1.55 -12.45
C LEU A 57 -0.33 1.83 -13.91
N GLU A 58 0.48 1.37 -14.87
CA GLU A 58 0.16 1.43 -16.30
C GLU A 58 -1.11 0.62 -16.62
N LEU A 59 -1.21 -0.62 -16.13
CA LEU A 59 -2.41 -1.45 -16.29
C LEU A 59 -3.64 -0.84 -15.63
N LEU A 60 -3.48 -0.25 -14.44
CA LEU A 60 -4.56 0.44 -13.74
C LEU A 60 -5.03 1.68 -14.51
N GLY A 61 -4.12 2.43 -15.15
CA GLY A 61 -4.46 3.56 -16.00
C GLY A 61 -5.27 3.16 -17.24
N GLN A 62 -5.05 1.95 -17.77
CA GLN A 62 -5.81 1.40 -18.90
C GLN A 62 -7.26 1.03 -18.56
N LEU A 63 -7.56 0.76 -17.28
CA LEU A 63 -8.93 0.57 -16.80
C LEU A 63 -9.77 1.85 -16.87
N GLY A 64 -9.12 3.01 -17.06
CA GLY A 64 -9.76 4.32 -17.21
C GLY A 64 -9.87 5.12 -15.91
N GLN A 65 -9.96 6.45 -16.05
CA GLN A 65 -9.95 7.42 -14.93
C GLN A 65 -11.22 7.42 -14.04
N CYS A 66 -12.27 6.67 -14.40
CA CYS A 66 -13.53 6.63 -13.66
C CYS A 66 -13.85 5.21 -13.17
N LEU A 67 -12.93 4.61 -12.41
CA LEU A 67 -13.38 3.68 -11.40
C LEU A 67 -14.22 4.50 -10.42
N ASP A 68 -15.56 4.43 -10.51
CA ASP A 68 -16.53 5.03 -9.56
C ASP A 68 -16.45 4.38 -8.16
N ARG A 69 -15.26 3.92 -7.79
CA ARG A 69 -14.98 3.06 -6.66
C ARG A 69 -13.55 3.31 -6.17
N PRO A 70 -13.29 3.10 -4.87
CA PRO A 70 -11.97 3.35 -4.32
C PRO A 70 -10.90 2.43 -4.92
N VAL A 71 -9.74 3.03 -5.22
CA VAL A 71 -8.47 2.32 -5.49
C VAL A 71 -7.53 2.58 -4.33
N TRP A 72 -6.98 1.51 -3.78
CA TRP A 72 -6.05 1.53 -2.67
C TRP A 72 -4.71 0.96 -3.12
N LEU A 73 -3.62 1.70 -2.89
CA LEU A 73 -2.27 1.28 -3.21
C LEU A 73 -1.54 1.04 -1.89
N ASN A 74 -1.27 -0.22 -1.59
CA ASN A 74 -0.67 -0.66 -0.34
C ASN A 74 0.80 -1.03 -0.51
N GLY A 75 1.62 -0.67 0.47
CA GLY A 75 3.04 -1.02 0.47
C GLY A 75 3.67 -0.90 1.85
N ASP A 76 4.46 -1.92 2.23
CA ASP A 76 5.31 -1.88 3.42
C ASP A 76 6.58 -1.06 3.11
N ILE A 77 6.51 0.25 3.33
CA ILE A 77 7.61 1.19 3.03
C ILE A 77 8.42 1.58 4.28
N LEU A 78 7.99 1.14 5.46
CA LEU A 78 8.63 1.44 6.73
C LEU A 78 9.25 0.19 7.36
N PRO A 79 10.42 0.30 8.01
CA PRO A 79 10.91 -0.75 8.87
C PRO A 79 10.03 -0.81 10.14
N GLY A 80 9.58 -2.00 10.48
CA GLY A 80 8.84 -2.24 11.71
C GLY A 80 9.60 -3.08 12.74
N PRO A 81 8.96 -3.41 13.87
CA PRO A 81 9.61 -4.12 14.96
C PRO A 81 10.19 -5.45 14.48
N ARG A 82 11.49 -5.63 14.70
CA ARG A 82 12.25 -6.84 14.33
C ARG A 82 12.35 -7.13 12.82
N GLY A 83 12.00 -6.16 11.96
CA GLY A 83 12.28 -6.21 10.52
C GLY A 83 13.68 -5.67 10.22
N SER A 84 14.34 -6.22 9.20
CA SER A 84 15.71 -5.83 8.82
C SER A 84 15.77 -4.75 7.72
N CYS A 85 14.77 -4.67 6.84
CA CYS A 85 14.63 -3.64 5.80
C CYS A 85 13.18 -3.59 5.29
N ALA A 86 12.69 -2.41 4.88
CA ALA A 86 11.41 -2.30 4.19
C ALA A 86 11.53 -2.94 2.79
N PRO A 87 10.55 -3.76 2.33
CA PRO A 87 10.59 -4.39 1.02
C PRO A 87 10.49 -3.38 -0.14
N LEU A 88 9.97 -2.20 0.14
CA LEU A 88 9.80 -1.12 -0.82
C LEU A 88 10.60 0.10 -0.40
N ASP A 89 11.36 0.69 -1.34
CA ASP A 89 11.91 2.02 -1.14
C ASP A 89 10.77 3.04 -1.10
N ALA A 90 10.67 3.74 0.03
CA ALA A 90 9.55 4.63 0.27
C ALA A 90 9.47 5.80 -0.72
N ARG A 91 10.60 6.41 -1.08
CA ARG A 91 10.61 7.59 -1.95
C ARG A 91 10.24 7.20 -3.38
N ALA A 92 10.79 6.10 -3.86
CA ALA A 92 10.46 5.56 -5.17
C ALA A 92 9.00 5.12 -5.25
N PHE A 93 8.50 4.42 -4.22
CA PHE A 93 7.10 4.00 -4.14
C PHE A 93 6.15 5.20 -4.17
N LEU A 94 6.32 6.15 -3.24
CA LEU A 94 5.48 7.34 -3.13
C LEU A 94 5.53 8.17 -4.42
N GLY A 95 6.72 8.42 -4.97
CA GLY A 95 6.88 9.18 -6.20
C GLY A 95 6.16 8.55 -7.39
N ALA A 96 6.18 7.22 -7.52
CA ALA A 96 5.47 6.52 -8.58
C ALA A 96 3.95 6.61 -8.40
N VAL A 97 3.43 6.25 -7.22
CA VAL A 97 1.97 6.16 -7.00
C VAL A 97 1.29 7.52 -7.04
N THR A 98 1.90 8.59 -6.49
CA THR A 98 1.27 9.92 -6.51
C THR A 98 1.32 10.56 -7.90
N SER A 99 2.32 10.22 -8.71
CA SER A 99 2.42 10.75 -10.08
C SER A 99 1.43 10.07 -11.05
N SER A 100 1.20 8.77 -10.89
CA SER A 100 0.35 8.00 -11.81
C SER A 100 -1.11 7.87 -11.36
N CYS A 101 -1.37 7.94 -10.04
CA CYS A 101 -2.70 7.72 -9.46
C CYS A 101 -2.96 8.68 -8.29
N PRO A 102 -3.07 10.00 -8.55
CA PRO A 102 -3.20 11.01 -7.49
C PRO A 102 -4.44 10.83 -6.62
N ASP A 103 -5.54 10.32 -7.18
CA ASP A 103 -6.81 10.07 -6.49
C ASP A 103 -6.84 8.76 -5.67
N ALA A 104 -5.79 7.94 -5.74
CA ALA A 104 -5.74 6.69 -4.98
C ALA A 104 -5.53 6.93 -3.48
N THR A 105 -6.17 6.10 -2.66
CA THR A 105 -5.87 6.06 -1.22
C THR A 105 -4.59 5.25 -0.99
N LEU A 106 -3.61 5.83 -0.29
CA LEU A 106 -2.35 5.15 0.01
C LEU A 106 -2.47 4.42 1.34
N SER A 107 -2.29 3.09 1.32
CA SER A 107 -2.32 2.23 2.51
C SER A 107 -0.89 1.85 2.90
N LEU A 108 -0.25 2.62 3.77
CA LEU A 108 1.18 2.47 4.05
C LEU A 108 1.42 1.62 5.30
N GLY A 109 2.30 0.63 5.18
CA GLY A 109 2.60 -0.34 6.23
C GLY A 109 4.06 -0.37 6.65
N TRP A 110 4.36 -1.30 7.56
CA TRP A 110 5.70 -1.62 8.01
C TRP A 110 5.92 -3.14 8.13
N THR A 111 7.17 -3.55 7.94
CA THR A 111 7.57 -4.95 8.06
C THR A 111 7.41 -5.46 9.49
N THR A 112 6.95 -6.70 9.64
CA THR A 112 7.00 -7.42 10.92
C THR A 112 7.98 -8.57 10.81
N GLY A 113 8.94 -8.68 11.73
CA GLY A 113 9.91 -9.77 11.70
C GLY A 113 9.26 -11.16 11.70
N CYS A 114 9.69 -12.03 10.80
CA CYS A 114 9.27 -13.42 10.68
C CYS A 114 10.02 -14.30 11.70
N HIS A 115 9.67 -14.20 12.99
CA HIS A 115 10.04 -15.25 13.94
C HIS A 115 8.79 -16.00 14.37
N ARG A 116 8.69 -17.30 14.01
CA ARG A 116 7.82 -18.27 14.69
C ARG A 116 8.37 -18.51 16.08
N GLU A 117 8.27 -17.52 16.96
CA GLU A 117 8.43 -17.76 18.39
C GLU A 117 7.06 -17.89 19.01
N GLN A 118 6.76 -19.12 19.44
CA GLN A 118 5.65 -19.40 20.32
C GLN A 118 5.89 -18.64 21.64
N GLY A 119 4.96 -17.77 21.98
CA GLY A 119 4.84 -17.21 23.33
C GLY A 119 5.71 -15.99 23.61
N LYS A 120 5.15 -14.80 23.37
CA LYS A 120 5.14 -13.64 24.28
C LYS A 120 4.27 -12.54 23.65
N GLY A 121 3.48 -11.86 24.47
CA GLY A 121 2.33 -11.04 24.06
C GLY A 121 2.61 -10.01 22.96
N ARG A 122 1.56 -9.70 22.20
CA ARG A 122 1.53 -8.64 21.17
C ARG A 122 2.14 -7.35 21.76
N ALA A 123 3.27 -6.91 21.23
CA ALA A 123 3.77 -5.57 21.54
C ALA A 123 2.72 -4.53 21.10
N PRO A 124 2.49 -3.45 21.86
CA PRO A 124 1.50 -2.44 21.51
C PRO A 124 1.91 -1.73 20.20
N TRP A 125 0.95 -1.53 19.30
CA TRP A 125 1.15 -0.95 17.96
C TRP A 125 1.29 0.57 17.99
N LEU A 126 0.87 1.22 19.07
CA LEU A 126 0.80 2.68 19.20
C LEU A 126 2.14 3.41 18.99
N PRO A 127 3.28 2.96 19.55
CA PRO A 127 4.58 3.62 19.28
C PRO A 127 4.98 3.56 17.81
N TRP A 128 4.58 2.51 17.09
CA TRP A 128 4.88 2.34 15.67
C TRP A 128 4.00 3.20 14.79
N LEU A 129 2.72 3.33 15.12
CA LEU A 129 1.82 4.29 14.47
C LEU A 129 2.35 5.73 14.61
N GLN A 130 2.84 6.10 15.79
CA GLN A 130 3.44 7.41 16.02
C GLN A 130 4.73 7.61 15.21
N GLN A 131 5.59 6.58 15.14
CA GLN A 131 6.85 6.65 14.40
C GLN A 131 6.64 6.66 12.89
N ALA A 132 5.67 5.87 12.39
CA ALA A 132 5.22 5.89 11.00
C ALA A 132 4.65 7.25 10.62
N ALA A 133 3.78 7.81 11.47
CA ALA A 133 3.23 9.14 11.27
C ALA A 133 4.33 10.22 11.28
N ALA A 134 5.30 10.15 12.21
CA ALA A 134 6.40 11.11 12.25
C ALA A 134 7.32 11.02 11.02
N LEU A 135 7.64 9.81 10.55
CA LEU A 135 8.40 9.59 9.32
C LEU A 135 7.65 10.12 8.10
N ALA A 136 6.36 9.81 7.99
CA ALA A 136 5.50 10.35 6.94
C ALA A 136 5.48 11.88 6.95
N ILE A 137 5.28 12.51 8.12
CA ILE A 137 5.32 13.98 8.26
C ILE A 137 6.68 14.54 7.83
N SER A 138 7.79 13.89 8.21
CA SER A 138 9.13 14.34 7.80
C SER A 138 9.38 14.23 6.30
N TRP A 139 8.77 13.24 5.62
CA TRP A 139 8.91 13.04 4.18
C TRP A 139 7.98 13.94 3.36
N LEU A 140 6.76 14.15 3.87
CA LEU A 140 5.70 14.91 3.20
C LEU A 140 5.80 16.43 3.47
N GLY A 141 6.55 16.84 4.50
CA GLY A 141 6.70 18.24 4.90
C GLY A 141 5.59 18.74 5.80
N ALA A 142 5.60 20.03 6.15
CA ALA A 142 4.78 20.62 7.23
C ALA A 142 3.26 20.69 6.97
N ALA A 143 2.75 20.22 5.82
CA ALA A 143 1.34 20.31 5.43
C ALA A 143 0.60 18.97 5.62
N VAL A 144 0.77 18.33 6.77
CA VAL A 144 0.05 17.09 7.13
C VAL A 144 -1.01 17.39 8.19
N THR A 145 -2.23 16.92 7.95
CA THR A 145 -3.33 16.94 8.92
C THR A 145 -3.66 15.52 9.35
N VAL A 146 -3.78 15.29 10.66
CA VAL A 146 -4.22 14.00 11.21
C VAL A 146 -5.74 14.01 11.26
N GLY A 147 -6.37 13.06 10.59
CA GLY A 147 -7.83 12.92 10.55
C GLY A 147 -8.32 11.64 11.22
N PRO A 148 -9.64 11.52 11.50
CA PRO A 148 -10.22 10.25 11.89
C PRO A 148 -9.99 9.20 10.79
N CYS A 149 -9.74 7.95 11.19
CA CYS A 149 -9.54 6.85 10.25
C CYS A 149 -10.79 6.69 9.36
N PRO A 150 -10.68 6.75 8.01
CA PRO A 150 -11.82 6.59 7.12
C PRO A 150 -12.35 5.15 7.08
N VAL A 151 -11.64 4.20 7.68
CA VAL A 151 -12.08 2.80 7.82
C VAL A 151 -13.10 2.70 8.95
N LEU A 152 -14.38 2.61 8.56
CA LEU A 152 -15.50 2.31 9.46
C LEU A 152 -15.18 1.06 10.31
N GLY A 153 -15.15 1.24 11.64
CA GLY A 153 -14.93 0.15 12.61
C GLY A 153 -13.47 -0.09 13.01
N CYS A 154 -12.49 0.64 12.46
CA CYS A 154 -11.12 0.57 13.01
C CYS A 154 -11.05 1.38 14.31
N GLY A 155 -10.82 0.70 15.44
CA GLY A 155 -10.46 1.39 16.69
C GLY A 155 -9.18 2.21 16.49
N THR A 156 -9.13 3.41 17.09
CA THR A 156 -8.02 4.39 16.99
C THR A 156 -6.64 3.85 17.36
N GLU A 157 -6.57 2.65 17.95
CA GLU A 157 -5.33 1.99 18.37
C GLU A 157 -4.64 1.17 17.27
N ARG A 158 -5.29 0.94 16.12
CA ARG A 158 -4.75 0.11 15.02
C ARG A 158 -4.57 0.84 13.69
N CYS A 159 -5.15 2.02 13.56
CA CYS A 159 -5.13 2.79 12.32
C CYS A 159 -4.92 4.27 12.59
N ALA A 160 -4.12 4.93 11.76
CA ALA A 160 -4.04 6.38 11.70
C ALA A 160 -4.24 6.84 10.26
N ALA A 161 -5.04 7.88 10.04
CA ALA A 161 -5.16 8.52 8.74
C ALA A 161 -4.46 9.88 8.77
N LEU A 162 -3.60 10.10 7.79
CA LEU A 162 -2.89 11.34 7.54
C LEU A 162 -3.33 11.86 6.19
N SER A 163 -3.76 13.11 6.10
CA SER A 163 -3.97 13.79 4.82
C SER A 163 -2.83 14.77 4.62
N ALA A 164 -2.14 14.71 3.48
CA ALA A 164 -1.04 15.60 3.17
C ALA A 164 -1.14 16.14 1.74
N ALA A 165 -0.75 17.40 1.55
CA ALA A 165 -0.64 17.98 0.23
C ALA A 165 0.75 17.71 -0.35
N LEU A 166 0.84 16.92 -1.44
CA LEU A 166 2.08 16.71 -2.19
C LEU A 166 1.97 17.35 -3.56
N GLY A 167 2.94 18.19 -3.93
CA GLY A 167 2.96 18.82 -5.25
C GLY A 167 1.77 19.74 -5.56
N GLY A 168 0.96 20.12 -4.56
CA GLY A 168 -0.26 20.90 -4.72
C GLY A 168 -1.56 20.08 -4.70
N GLU A 169 -1.48 18.74 -4.67
CA GLU A 169 -2.63 17.83 -4.61
C GLU A 169 -2.79 17.22 -3.23
N SER A 170 -4.03 17.01 -2.79
CA SER A 170 -4.34 16.43 -1.48
C SER A 170 -4.37 14.91 -1.58
N HIS A 171 -3.48 14.22 -0.89
CA HIS A 171 -3.46 12.76 -0.80
C HIS A 171 -3.86 12.30 0.59
N VAL A 172 -4.64 11.21 0.62
CA VAL A 172 -5.03 10.54 1.87
C VAL A 172 -4.15 9.31 2.07
N PHE A 173 -3.38 9.33 3.14
CA PHE A 173 -2.60 8.23 3.66
C PHE A 173 -3.39 7.56 4.78
N VAL A 174 -3.48 6.24 4.74
CA VAL A 174 -4.01 5.44 5.83
C VAL A 174 -2.92 4.46 6.24
N PHE A 175 -2.43 4.59 7.46
CA PHE A 175 -1.52 3.62 8.06
C PHE A 175 -2.37 2.54 8.72
N LEU A 176 -2.32 1.34 8.14
CA LEU A 176 -3.16 0.21 8.52
C LEU A 176 -2.30 -1.02 8.80
N LYS A 177 -2.58 -1.71 9.92
CA LYS A 177 -2.26 -3.12 10.11
C LYS A 177 -3.34 -3.85 10.89
#